data_AF-A0A8T4PWV8-F1
#
_entry.id   AF-A0A8T4PWV8-F1
#
_cell.length_a   1.000
_cell.length_b   1.000
_cell.length_c   1.000
_cell.angle_alpha   90.00
_cell.angle_beta   90.00
_cell.angle_gamma   90.00
#
_symmetry.space_group_name_H-M   'P 1'
#
loop_
_entity.id
_entity.type
_entity.pdbx_description
1 polymer ?
#
loop_
_entity_poly.entity_id
_entity_poly.type
_entity_poly.pdbx_seq_one_letter_code
_entity_poly.pdbx_strand_id
1 'polypeptide(L)'
;MNMRRTKMDIIGDMLISIQNKGGKIKPTHLMYKANLSHKLLNTYLDELVSKEMVSEIQKGPSKYLIITEKGVVFLSEFRKMKEFQDAFGL
;
A
#
# COMPACT_ATOMS: atom_id res chain seq x y z
N MET A 1 -13.99 -15.57 9.90
CA MET A 1 -12.78 -16.43 9.90
C MET A 1 -11.56 -15.52 9.90
N ASN A 2 -10.57 -15.73 10.78
CA ASN A 2 -9.29 -15.02 10.69
C ASN A 2 -8.47 -15.61 9.54
N MET A 3 -8.78 -15.21 8.31
CA MET A 3 -7.91 -15.50 7.17
C MET A 3 -6.59 -14.76 7.36
N ARG A 4 -5.48 -15.48 7.20
CA ARG A 4 -4.16 -14.85 7.19
C ARG A 4 -4.11 -13.88 6.01
N ARG A 5 -3.76 -12.62 6.28
CA ARG A 5 -3.54 -11.65 5.21
C ARG A 5 -2.50 -12.19 4.22
N THR A 6 -2.88 -12.23 2.95
CA THR A 6 -1.98 -12.56 1.86
C THR A 6 -1.04 -11.38 1.58
N LYS A 7 0.01 -11.62 0.81
CA LYS A 7 0.89 -10.56 0.30
C LYS A 7 0.11 -9.48 -0.46
N MET A 8 -0.89 -9.87 -1.25
CA MET A 8 -1.71 -8.94 -2.02
C MET A 8 -2.57 -8.06 -1.11
N ASP A 9 -3.10 -8.61 -0.03
CA ASP A 9 -3.85 -7.83 0.97
C ASP A 9 -2.95 -6.77 1.62
N ILE A 10 -1.72 -7.14 1.97
CA ILE A 10 -0.75 -6.22 2.56
C ILE A 10 -0.42 -5.07 1.60
N ILE A 11 -0.16 -5.39 0.34
CA ILE A 11 0.11 -4.40 -0.71
C ILE A 11 -1.10 -3.46 -0.90
N GLY A 12 -2.31 -4.03 -0.98
CA GLY A 12 -3.56 -3.28 -1.07
C GLY A 12 -3.75 -2.32 0.11
N ASP A 13 -3.58 -2.81 1.33
CA ASP A 13 -3.70 -2.01 2.57
C ASP A 13 -2.71 -0.84 2.59
N MET A 14 -1.48 -1.05 2.14
CA MET A 14 -0.46 0.00 2.05
C MET A 14 -0.85 1.08 1.04
N LEU A 15 -1.27 0.69 -0.17
CA LEU A 15 -1.69 1.64 -1.20
C LEU A 15 -2.95 2.41 -0.79
N ILE A 16 -3.93 1.75 -0.18
CA ILE A 16 -5.13 2.38 0.40
C ILE A 16 -4.74 3.38 1.49
N SER A 17 -3.80 3.02 2.36
CA SER A 17 -3.34 3.91 3.44
C SER A 17 -2.69 5.19 2.91
N ILE A 18 -1.91 5.09 1.83
CA ILE A 18 -1.30 6.25 1.15
C ILE A 18 -2.40 7.09 0.47
N GLN A 19 -3.31 6.45 -0.29
CA GLN A 19 -4.39 7.12 -1.00
C GLN A 19 -5.31 7.90 -0.03
N ASN A 20 -5.70 7.28 1.09
CA ASN A 20 -6.54 7.90 2.13
C ASN A 20 -5.90 9.11 2.82
N LYS A 21 -4.60 9.36 2.62
CA LYS A 21 -3.90 10.56 3.08
C LYS A 21 -3.70 11.61 1.98
N GLY A 22 -4.52 11.55 0.92
CA GLY A 22 -4.40 12.45 -0.24
C GLY A 22 -3.27 12.05 -1.18
N GLY A 23 -2.96 10.75 -1.26
CA GLY A 23 -1.91 10.21 -2.10
C GLY A 23 -0.48 10.47 -1.60
N LYS A 24 -0.32 11.06 -0.41
CA LYS A 24 0.98 11.39 0.19
C LYS A 24 0.98 11.12 1.69
N ILE A 25 1.97 10.38 2.18
CA ILE A 25 2.08 10.02 3.59
C ILE A 25 3.53 10.04 4.08
N LYS A 26 3.76 10.30 5.38
CA LYS A 26 5.08 10.09 5.99
C LYS A 26 5.30 8.58 6.20
N PRO A 27 6.52 8.03 6.00
CA PRO A 27 6.79 6.61 6.25
C PRO A 27 6.32 6.15 7.63
N THR A 28 6.60 6.94 8.68
CA THR A 28 6.19 6.64 10.06
C THR A 28 4.68 6.44 10.20
N HIS A 29 3.86 7.29 9.55
CA HIS A 29 2.41 7.16 9.57
C HIS A 29 1.90 5.92 8.84
N LEU A 30 2.62 5.44 7.82
CA LEU A 30 2.30 4.18 7.15
C LEU A 30 2.57 2.99 8.08
N MET A 31 3.64 3.05 8.89
CA MET A 31 3.99 1.98 9.83
C MET A 31 2.94 1.76 10.90
N TYR A 32 2.42 2.83 11.50
CA TYR A 32 1.37 2.73 12.51
C TYR A 32 0.05 2.15 11.97
N LYS A 33 -0.16 2.18 10.65
CA LYS A 33 -1.41 1.70 10.03
C LYS A 33 -1.35 0.27 9.49
N ALA A 34 -0.16 -0.26 9.18
CA ALA A 34 -0.06 -1.48 8.39
C ALA A 34 -0.26 -2.78 9.20
N ASN A 35 -0.24 -2.72 10.55
CA ASN A 35 -0.18 -3.90 11.43
C ASN A 35 0.91 -4.91 10.99
N LEU A 36 2.08 -4.36 10.62
CA LEU A 36 3.26 -5.10 10.16
C LEU A 36 4.45 -4.80 11.07
N SER A 37 5.37 -5.74 11.17
CA SER A 37 6.70 -5.44 11.71
C SER A 37 7.43 -4.44 10.80
N HIS A 38 8.33 -3.64 11.37
CA HIS A 38 9.13 -2.65 10.63
C HIS A 38 9.88 -3.27 9.45
N LYS A 39 10.48 -4.46 9.66
CA LYS A 39 11.21 -5.20 8.63
C LYS A 39 10.30 -5.57 7.45
N LEU A 40 9.13 -6.14 7.74
CA LEU A 40 8.22 -6.61 6.70
C LEU A 40 7.60 -5.46 5.92
N LEU A 41 7.28 -4.35 6.60
CA LEU A 41 6.81 -3.13 5.93
C LEU A 41 7.85 -2.61 4.94
N ASN A 42 9.12 -2.51 5.34
CA ASN A 42 10.17 -2.04 4.45
C ASN A 42 10.33 -2.96 3.24
N THR A 43 10.29 -4.29 3.42
CA THR A 43 10.33 -5.23 2.28
C THR A 43 9.22 -4.97 1.26
N TYR A 44 7.98 -4.75 1.72
CA TYR A 44 6.89 -4.44 0.80
C TYR A 44 6.97 -3.03 0.21
N LEU A 45 7.47 -2.06 0.98
CA LEU A 45 7.69 -0.71 0.49
C LEU A 45 8.75 -0.70 -0.62
N ASP A 46 9.86 -1.40 -0.43
CA ASP A 46 10.92 -1.55 -1.43
C ASP A 46 10.38 -2.22 -2.71
N GLU A 47 9.47 -3.21 -2.58
CA GLU A 47 8.78 -3.80 -3.72
C GLU A 47 7.85 -2.79 -4.43
N LEU A 48 7.10 -1.99 -3.68
CA LEU A 48 6.22 -0.95 -4.25
C LEU A 48 7.02 0.14 -4.97
N VAL A 49 8.17 0.52 -4.42
CA VAL A 49 9.08 1.52 -5.03
C VAL A 49 9.77 0.95 -6.26
N SER A 50 10.33 -0.26 -6.19
CA SER A 50 10.96 -0.90 -7.36
C SER A 50 9.98 -1.18 -8.50
N LYS A 51 8.69 -1.39 -8.19
CA LYS A 51 7.62 -1.51 -9.18
C LYS A 51 7.00 -0.17 -9.57
N GLU A 52 7.52 0.95 -9.09
CA GLU A 52 7.07 2.31 -9.39
C GLU A 52 5.60 2.57 -9.03
N MET A 53 5.03 1.81 -8.09
CA MET A 53 3.68 2.04 -7.58
C MET A 53 3.67 3.14 -6.50
N VAL A 54 4.81 3.33 -5.85
CA VAL A 54 5.05 4.37 -4.85
C VAL A 54 6.37 5.05 -5.17
N SER A 55 6.42 6.37 -5.05
CA SER A 55 7.65 7.16 -5.12
C SER A 55 8.01 7.70 -3.74
N GLU A 56 9.30 7.76 -3.45
CA GLU A 56 9.81 8.46 -2.28
C GLU A 56 10.24 9.87 -2.68
N ILE A 57 9.82 10.88 -1.92
CA ILE A 57 10.27 12.26 -2.11
C ILE A 57 10.80 12.85 -0.81
N GLN A 58 11.79 13.70 -0.93
CA GLN A 58 12.32 14.51 0.18
C GLN A 58 11.75 15.92 0.07
N LYS A 59 11.13 16.44 1.13
CA LYS A 59 10.70 17.84 1.24
C LYS A 59 11.32 18.45 2.50
N GLY A 60 12.44 19.13 2.32
CA GLY A 60 13.27 19.64 3.42
C GLY A 60 13.82 18.49 4.28
N PRO A 61 13.65 18.51 5.61
CA PRO A 61 14.12 17.42 6.47
C PRO A 61 13.18 16.19 6.48
N SER A 62 12.01 16.28 5.84
CA SER A 62 10.99 15.22 5.90
C SER A 62 10.93 14.37 4.64
N LYS A 63 10.91 13.04 4.82
CA LYS A 63 10.63 12.04 3.78
C LYS A 63 9.12 11.79 3.64
N TYR A 64 8.65 11.64 2.42
CA TYR A 64 7.27 11.28 2.09
C TYR A 64 7.22 10.17 1.06
N LEU A 65 6.17 9.36 1.15
CA LEU A 65 5.77 8.37 0.17
C LEU A 65 4.58 8.93 -0.61
N ILE A 66 4.62 8.83 -1.93
CA ILE A 66 3.58 9.29 -2.84
C ILE A 66 3.13 8.13 -3.71
N ILE A 67 1.82 7.88 -3.77
CA ILE A 67 1.28 6.90 -4.72
C ILE A 67 1.41 7.45 -6.14
N THR A 68 1.95 6.66 -7.05
CA THR A 68 2.06 7.03 -8.46
C THR A 68 0.76 6.73 -9.19
N GLU A 69 0.63 7.20 -10.43
CA GLU A 69 -0.49 6.84 -11.30
C GLU A 69 -0.58 5.32 -11.49
N LYS A 70 0.56 4.64 -11.70
CA LYS A 70 0.65 3.18 -11.78
C LYS A 70 0.14 2.50 -10.51
N GLY A 71 0.46 3.03 -9.34
CA GLY A 71 -0.07 2.54 -8.06
C GLY A 71 -1.57 2.73 -7.92
N VAL A 72 -2.12 3.85 -8.41
CA VAL A 72 -3.57 4.12 -8.43
C VAL A 72 -4.30 3.15 -9.35
N VAL A 73 -3.78 2.92 -10.56
CA VAL A 73 -4.35 1.95 -11.51
C VAL A 73 -4.33 0.55 -10.91
N PHE A 74 -3.19 0.11 -10.37
CA PHE A 74 -3.10 -1.19 -9.69
C PHE A 74 -4.13 -1.31 -8.55
N LEU A 75 -4.26 -0.27 -7.72
CA LEU A 75 -5.21 -0.29 -6.60
C LEU A 75 -6.67 -0.39 -7.07
N SER A 76 -7.01 0.26 -8.19
CA SER A 76 -8.34 0.12 -8.81
C SER A 76 -8.61 -1.33 -9.22
N GLU A 77 -7.68 -1.96 -9.93
CA GLU A 77 -7.84 -3.36 -10.35
C GLU A 77 -7.86 -4.34 -9.18
N PHE A 78 -7.05 -4.08 -8.15
CA PHE A 78 -7.07 -4.84 -6.90
C PHE A 78 -8.45 -4.80 -6.22
N ARG A 79 -9.11 -3.63 -6.19
CA ARG A 79 -10.46 -3.50 -5.62
C ARG A 79 -11.50 -4.29 -6.41
N LYS A 80 -11.49 -4.19 -7.74
CA LYS A 80 -12.38 -4.99 -8.61
C LYS A 80 -12.20 -6.49 -8.38
N MET A 81 -10.94 -6.94 -8.26
CA MET A 81 -10.64 -8.33 -7.95
C MET A 81 -11.20 -8.74 -6.58
N LYS A 82 -11.07 -7.89 -5.56
CA LYS A 82 -11.63 -8.17 -4.22
C LYS A 82 -13.15 -8.24 -4.22
N GLU A 83 -13.82 -7.30 -4.87
CA GLU A 83 -15.27 -7.32 -5.07
C GLU A 83 -15.72 -8.59 -5.79
N PHE A 84 -14.96 -9.03 -6.80
CA PHE A 84 -15.22 -10.30 -7.47
C PHE A 84 -15.04 -11.49 -6.52
N GLN A 85 -13.94 -11.58 -5.77
CA GLN A 85 -13.74 -12.66 -4.78
C GLN A 85 -14.89 -12.73 -3.78
N ASP A 86 -15.31 -11.58 -3.24
CA ASP A 86 -16.40 -11.48 -2.27
C ASP A 86 -17.75 -11.90 -2.89
N ALA A 87 -18.03 -11.53 -4.14
CA ALA A 87 -19.26 -11.90 -4.85
C ALA A 87 -19.39 -13.42 -5.09
N PHE A 88 -18.28 -14.14 -5.20
CA PHE A 88 -18.25 -15.58 -5.41
C PHE A 88 -17.88 -16.38 -4.15
N GLY A 89 -17.68 -15.72 -3.00
CA GLY A 89 -17.37 -16.36 -1.72
C GLY A 89 -16.02 -17.09 -1.69
N LEU A 90 -15.03 -16.58 -2.43
CA LEU A 90 -13.70 -17.17 -2.61
C LEU A 90 -12.65 -16.65 -1.60
#